data_AF-A0A5N7ZGQ7-F1
#
_entry.id   AF-A0A5N7ZGQ7-F1
#
_cell.length_a   1.000
_cell.length_b   1.000
_cell.length_c   1.000
_cell.angle_alpha   90.00
_cell.angle_beta   90.00
_cell.angle_gamma   90.00
#
_symmetry.space_group_name_H-M   'P 1'
#
loop_
_entity.id
_entity.type
_entity.pdbx_description
1 polymer ?
#
loop_
_entity_poly.entity_id
_entity_poly.type
_entity_poly.pdbx_seq_one_letter_code
_entity_poly.pdbx_strand_id
1 'polypeptide(L)'
;MKKTWHQIARYHDGNTPPSFELEVYKKLLNIFHIGDFYYYIVNLPHIEIEFVSDSVKNVLGISCTTDFNVDYILTNIHPDDLNRFMMYEQQVTAFFNALPPDKVLKYKVSYDYRLRCADGSYK
;
A
#
# COMPACT_ATOMS: atom_id res chain seq x y z
N MET A 1 -22.21 -23.03 7.60
CA MET A 1 -21.15 -22.04 7.91
C MET A 1 -19.76 -22.67 8.01
N LYS A 2 -19.44 -23.55 8.98
CA LYS A 2 -18.10 -24.17 9.07
C LYS A 2 -17.61 -24.86 7.78
N LYS A 3 -18.46 -25.67 7.11
CA LYS A 3 -18.12 -26.31 5.82
C LYS A 3 -17.84 -25.30 4.70
N THR A 4 -18.62 -24.22 4.65
CA THR A 4 -18.48 -23.13 3.68
C THR A 4 -17.16 -22.38 3.88
N TRP A 5 -16.78 -22.11 5.13
CA TRP A 5 -15.51 -21.46 5.46
C TRP A 5 -14.30 -22.35 5.16
N HIS A 6 -14.41 -23.67 5.36
CA HIS A 6 -13.36 -24.62 4.95
C HIS A 6 -13.19 -24.69 3.42
N GLN A 7 -14.26 -24.53 2.65
CA GLN A 7 -14.15 -24.47 1.18
C GLN A 7 -13.44 -23.21 0.69
N ILE A 8 -13.60 -22.08 1.39
CA ILE A 8 -12.91 -20.83 1.10
C ILE A 8 -11.42 -20.95 1.45
N ALA A 9 -11.09 -21.58 2.58
CA ALA A 9 -9.71 -21.76 3.06
C ALA A 9 -8.99 -22.97 2.45
N ARG A 10 -9.57 -23.70 1.49
CA ARG A 10 -9.01 -24.98 1.00
C ARG A 10 -7.60 -24.92 0.39
N TYR A 11 -7.15 -23.72 0.02
CA TYR A 11 -5.81 -23.48 -0.54
C TYR A 11 -4.84 -22.81 0.45
N HIS A 12 -5.31 -22.51 1.67
CA HIS A 12 -4.52 -21.93 2.73
C HIS A 12 -4.49 -22.94 3.88
N ASP A 13 -3.35 -23.60 4.10
CA ASP A 13 -3.23 -24.68 5.09
C ASP A 13 -3.39 -24.18 6.54
N GLY A 14 -3.38 -22.86 6.75
CA GLY A 14 -3.53 -22.23 8.06
C GLY A 14 -2.33 -22.43 8.98
N ASN A 15 -1.28 -23.10 8.49
CA ASN A 15 -0.09 -23.41 9.27
C ASN A 15 0.88 -22.23 9.32
N THR A 16 0.84 -21.38 8.30
CA THR A 16 1.68 -20.18 8.27
C THR A 16 0.93 -19.04 8.97
N PRO A 17 1.45 -18.53 10.10
CA PRO A 17 0.90 -17.33 10.70
C PRO A 17 1.02 -16.16 9.72
N PRO A 18 0.01 -15.29 9.56
CA PRO A 18 0.14 -14.07 8.76
C PRO A 18 1.33 -13.20 9.19
N SER A 19 1.69 -13.25 10.47
CA SER A 19 2.90 -12.61 11.00
C SER A 19 4.19 -13.16 10.38
N PHE A 20 4.28 -14.46 10.10
CA PHE A 20 5.45 -15.06 9.48
C PHE A 20 5.63 -14.59 8.04
N GLU A 21 4.56 -14.59 7.23
CA GLU A 21 4.62 -14.08 5.86
C GLU A 21 5.05 -12.61 5.84
N LEU A 22 4.47 -11.79 6.70
CA LEU A 22 4.84 -10.39 6.84
C LEU A 22 6.33 -10.22 7.19
N GLU A 23 6.86 -11.01 8.13
CA GLU A 23 8.29 -10.98 8.48
C GLU A 23 9.19 -11.41 7.32
N VAL A 24 8.77 -12.39 6.52
CA VAL A 24 9.49 -12.78 5.29
C VAL A 24 9.50 -11.62 4.29
N TYR A 25 8.36 -10.99 4.03
CA TYR A 25 8.28 -9.83 3.12
C TYR A 25 9.15 -8.67 3.60
N LYS A 26 9.13 -8.33 4.90
CA LYS A 26 10.00 -7.30 5.47
C LYS A 26 11.48 -7.63 5.24
N LYS A 27 11.90 -8.87 5.46
CA LYS A 27 13.28 -9.31 5.21
C LYS A 27 13.66 -9.19 3.74
N LEU A 28 12.78 -9.60 2.83
CA LEU A 28 13.03 -9.46 1.39
C LEU A 28 13.17 -7.98 0.98
N LEU A 29 12.30 -7.10 1.48
CA LEU A 29 12.40 -5.67 1.22
C LEU A 29 13.71 -5.09 1.77
N ASN A 30 14.12 -5.46 2.98
CA ASN A 30 15.39 -5.00 3.56
C ASN A 30 16.64 -5.46 2.77
N ILE A 31 16.56 -6.60 2.07
CA ILE A 31 17.69 -7.14 1.30
C ILE A 31 17.72 -6.56 -0.12
N PHE A 32 16.56 -6.45 -0.77
CA PHE A 32 16.46 -6.16 -2.20
C PHE A 32 16.05 -4.73 -2.54
N HIS A 33 15.49 -3.98 -1.58
CA HIS A 33 15.15 -2.59 -1.82
C HIS A 33 16.39 -1.70 -1.74
N ILE A 34 16.54 -0.81 -2.72
CA ILE A 34 17.65 0.13 -2.78
C ILE A 34 17.19 1.44 -2.14
N GLY A 35 17.82 1.84 -1.04
CA GLY A 35 17.49 3.07 -0.32
C GLY A 35 16.45 2.88 0.78
N ASP A 36 16.07 3.99 1.41
CA ASP A 36 15.08 4.00 2.48
C ASP A 36 13.67 3.81 1.93
N PHE A 37 12.84 3.04 2.63
CA PHE A 37 11.45 2.80 2.23
C PHE A 37 10.50 2.78 3.43
N TYR A 38 9.22 2.92 3.12
CA TYR A 38 8.12 2.69 4.05
C TYR A 38 7.00 1.94 3.33
N TYR A 39 6.08 1.37 4.10
CA TYR A 39 4.91 0.69 3.59
C TYR A 39 3.71 0.98 4.50
N TYR A 40 2.52 0.88 3.94
CA TYR A 40 1.28 1.13 4.65
C TYR A 40 0.18 0.18 4.19
N ILE A 41 -0.86 0.04 5.01
CA ILE A 41 -2.08 -0.71 4.71
C ILE A 41 -3.19 0.31 4.60
N VAL A 42 -3.94 0.24 3.50
CA VAL A 42 -5.10 1.10 3.25
C VAL A 42 -6.37 0.28 3.25
N ASN A 43 -7.35 0.73 4.02
CA ASN A 43 -8.73 0.23 3.98
C ASN A 43 -9.49 1.05 2.95
N LEU A 44 -9.54 0.54 1.72
CA LEU A 44 -10.22 1.23 0.62
C LEU A 44 -11.73 1.44 0.86
N PRO A 45 -12.49 0.50 1.47
CA PRO A 45 -13.90 0.75 1.80
C PRO A 45 -14.16 1.97 2.70
N HIS A 46 -13.25 2.28 3.63
CA HIS A 46 -13.35 3.44 4.52
C HIS A 46 -12.46 4.61 4.10
N ILE A 47 -11.58 4.41 3.10
CA ILE A 47 -10.59 5.37 2.62
C ILE A 47 -9.67 5.83 3.77
N GLU A 48 -9.13 4.85 4.50
CA GLU A 48 -8.32 5.10 5.69
C GLU A 48 -6.97 4.37 5.62
N ILE A 49 -5.92 5.01 6.15
CA ILE A 49 -4.64 4.35 6.39
C ILE A 49 -4.74 3.63 7.74
N GLU A 50 -4.84 2.30 7.72
CA GLU A 50 -4.94 1.47 8.93
C GLU A 50 -3.59 1.30 9.62
N PHE A 51 -2.52 1.34 8.84
CA PHE A 51 -1.17 1.12 9.32
C PHE A 51 -0.18 1.82 8.42
N VAL A 52 0.88 2.38 9.00
CA VAL A 52 2.09 2.81 8.29
C VAL A 52 3.30 2.40 9.11
N SER A 53 4.36 1.94 8.44
CA SER A 53 5.60 1.56 9.09
C SER A 53 6.33 2.78 9.65
N ASP A 54 6.98 2.65 10.81
CA ASP A 54 7.73 3.73 11.46
C ASP A 54 8.79 4.41 10.58
N SER A 55 9.31 3.69 9.57
CA SER A 55 10.30 4.23 8.62
C SER A 55 9.79 5.41 7.81
N VAL A 56 8.48 5.65 7.73
CA VAL A 56 7.91 6.85 7.09
C VAL A 56 8.46 8.14 7.68
N LYS A 57 8.77 8.14 8.99
CA LYS A 57 9.38 9.27 9.70
C LYS A 57 10.76 9.60 9.14
N ASN A 58 11.54 8.58 8.78
CA ASN A 58 12.86 8.77 8.20
C ASN A 58 12.77 9.17 6.73
N VAL A 59 11.86 8.55 5.97
CA VAL A 59 11.74 8.79 4.51
C VAL A 59 11.18 10.17 4.22
N LEU A 60 10.08 10.56 4.88
CA LEU A 60 9.36 11.80 4.65
C LEU A 60 9.66 12.90 5.68
N GLY A 61 10.33 12.58 6.80
CA GLY A 61 10.63 13.55 7.85
C GLY A 61 9.45 13.91 8.75
N ILE A 62 8.32 13.18 8.70
CA ILE A 62 7.17 13.46 9.55
C ILE A 62 7.44 13.07 11.01
N SER A 63 6.86 13.82 11.95
CA SER A 63 7.07 13.61 13.39
C SER A 63 6.31 12.40 13.92
N CYS A 64 5.04 12.25 13.51
CA CYS A 64 4.14 11.21 14.00
C CYS A 64 3.60 10.38 12.83
N THR A 65 3.57 9.07 12.99
CA THR A 65 3.02 8.15 11.98
C THR A 65 1.51 8.38 11.77
N THR A 66 0.81 8.87 12.78
CA THR A 66 -0.62 9.23 12.72
C THR A 66 -0.92 10.39 11.77
N ASP A 67 0.10 11.20 11.44
CA ASP A 67 -0.07 12.32 10.50
C ASP A 67 -0.15 11.82 9.05
N PHE A 68 0.33 10.59 8.79
CA PHE A 68 0.26 9.96 7.47
C PHE A 68 -1.11 9.32 7.25
N ASN A 69 -2.01 10.07 6.62
CA ASN A 69 -3.34 9.64 6.21
C ASN A 69 -3.60 9.93 4.73
N VAL A 70 -4.79 9.60 4.22
CA VAL A 70 -5.13 9.79 2.80
C VAL A 70 -5.08 11.27 2.41
N ASP A 71 -5.59 12.16 3.26
CA ASP A 71 -5.54 13.61 3.01
C ASP A 71 -4.10 14.13 2.96
N TYR A 72 -3.23 13.63 3.84
CA TYR A 72 -1.81 13.93 3.82
C TYR A 72 -1.19 13.56 2.48
N ILE A 73 -1.48 12.38 1.93
CA ILE A 73 -0.98 11.97 0.61
C ILE A 73 -1.47 12.95 -0.45
N LEU A 74 -2.79 13.17 -0.56
CA LEU A 74 -3.39 13.98 -1.61
C LEU A 74 -2.91 15.45 -1.59
N THR A 75 -2.68 16.00 -0.40
CA THR A 75 -2.23 17.39 -0.23
C THR A 75 -0.72 17.58 -0.42
N ASN A 76 0.07 16.51 -0.32
CA ASN A 76 1.54 16.56 -0.44
C ASN A 76 2.08 15.96 -1.75
N ILE A 77 1.22 15.47 -2.65
CA ILE A 77 1.64 15.10 -4.01
C ILE A 77 2.21 16.34 -4.72
N HIS A 78 3.30 16.16 -5.47
CA HIS A 78 3.86 17.24 -6.29
C HIS A 78 2.81 17.75 -7.30
N PRO A 79 2.61 19.07 -7.45
CA PRO A 79 1.58 19.63 -8.34
C PRO A 79 1.61 19.08 -9.77
N ASP A 80 2.81 18.94 -10.35
CA ASP A 80 2.99 18.37 -11.70
C ASP A 80 2.58 16.89 -11.81
N ASP A 81 2.61 16.14 -10.71
CA ASP A 81 2.25 14.73 -10.69
C ASP A 81 0.77 14.51 -10.39
N LEU A 82 0.09 15.46 -9.74
CA LEU A 82 -1.29 15.29 -9.26
C LEU A 82 -2.27 14.88 -10.36
N ASN A 83 -2.23 15.56 -11.51
CA ASN A 83 -3.12 15.23 -12.64
C ASN A 83 -2.85 13.81 -13.18
N ARG A 84 -1.57 13.42 -13.25
CA ARG A 84 -1.15 12.11 -13.74
C ARG A 84 -1.54 11.01 -12.75
N PHE A 85 -1.34 11.24 -11.46
CA PHE A 85 -1.76 10.35 -10.37
C PHE A 85 -3.27 10.07 -10.43
N MET A 86 -4.10 11.12 -10.56
CA MET A 86 -5.55 10.97 -10.66
C MET A 86 -5.97 10.14 -11.90
N MET A 87 -5.29 10.33 -13.03
CA MET A 87 -5.53 9.54 -14.23
C MET A 87 -5.14 8.07 -14.05
N TYR A 88 -4.04 7.79 -13.35
CA TYR A 88 -3.63 6.42 -13.02
C TYR A 88 -4.64 5.73 -12.10
N GLU A 89 -5.11 6.40 -11.06
CA GLU A 89 -6.11 5.84 -10.15
C GLU A 89 -7.43 5.51 -10.88
N GLN A 90 -7.84 6.34 -11.85
CA GLN A 90 -8.98 6.04 -12.71
C GLN A 90 -8.75 4.80 -13.58
N GLN A 91 -7.57 4.68 -14.20
CA GLN A 91 -7.22 3.52 -15.03
C GLN A 91 -7.12 2.23 -14.22
N VAL A 92 -6.50 2.29 -13.04
CA VAL A 92 -6.42 1.18 -12.08
C VAL A 92 -7.82 0.74 -11.68
N THR A 93 -8.68 1.68 -11.29
CA THR A 93 -10.07 1.38 -10.91
C THR A 93 -10.83 0.72 -12.06
N ALA A 94 -10.72 1.25 -13.27
CA ALA A 94 -11.36 0.67 -14.46
C ALA A 94 -10.85 -0.76 -14.74
N PHE A 95 -9.54 -0.98 -14.61
CA PHE A 95 -8.93 -2.29 -14.79
C PHE A 95 -9.47 -3.32 -13.77
N PHE A 96 -9.45 -3.00 -12.47
CA PHE A 96 -9.92 -3.93 -11.44
C PHE A 96 -11.42 -4.18 -11.49
N ASN A 97 -12.22 -3.19 -11.87
CA ASN A 97 -13.66 -3.36 -12.06
C ASN A 97 -14.00 -4.29 -13.23
N ALA A 98 -13.11 -4.42 -14.22
CA ALA A 98 -13.28 -5.34 -15.34
C ALA A 98 -12.80 -6.78 -15.02
N LEU A 99 -12.12 -7.00 -13.89
CA LEU A 99 -11.58 -8.32 -13.55
C LEU A 99 -12.63 -9.23 -12.91
N PRO A 100 -12.61 -10.54 -13.23
CA PRO A 100 -13.28 -11.54 -12.41
C PRO A 100 -12.70 -11.57 -10.98
N PRO A 101 -13.52 -11.84 -9.94
CA PRO A 101 -13.06 -11.84 -8.55
C PRO A 101 -11.85 -12.74 -8.26
N ASP A 102 -11.72 -13.89 -8.95
CA ASP A 102 -10.60 -14.83 -8.78
C ASP A 102 -9.27 -14.35 -9.40
N LYS A 103 -9.32 -13.24 -10.14
CA LYS A 103 -8.15 -12.61 -10.79
C LYS A 103 -7.64 -11.39 -10.04
N VAL A 104 -8.47 -10.76 -9.19
CA VAL A 104 -8.12 -9.50 -8.50
C VAL A 104 -6.78 -9.60 -7.75
N LEU A 105 -6.57 -10.65 -6.95
CA LEU A 105 -5.35 -10.83 -6.15
C LEU A 105 -4.11 -11.28 -6.96
N LYS A 106 -4.21 -11.41 -8.29
CA LYS A 106 -3.11 -11.85 -9.17
C LYS A 106 -2.36 -10.70 -9.83
N TYR A 107 -2.77 -9.46 -9.59
CA TYR A 107 -2.17 -8.28 -10.20
C TYR A 107 -1.58 -7.36 -9.13
N LYS A 108 -0.51 -6.66 -9.52
CA LYS A 108 0.13 -5.60 -8.73
C LYS A 108 0.07 -4.30 -9.53
N VAL A 109 -0.32 -3.22 -8.87
CA VAL A 109 -0.24 -1.86 -9.41
C VAL A 109 1.11 -1.27 -9.06
N SER A 110 1.73 -0.60 -10.02
CA SER A 110 3.00 0.10 -9.82
C SER A 110 3.07 1.30 -10.73
N TYR A 111 3.24 2.48 -10.14
CA TYR A 111 3.54 3.73 -10.83
C TYR A 111 4.25 4.66 -9.84
N ASP A 112 4.87 5.72 -10.33
CA ASP A 112 5.60 6.70 -9.53
C ASP A 112 4.85 8.03 -9.40
N TYR A 113 5.06 8.70 -8.28
CA TYR A 113 4.68 10.08 -8.04
C TYR A 113 5.52 10.62 -6.89
N ARG A 114 5.79 11.92 -6.90
CA ARG A 114 6.57 12.55 -5.85
C ARG A 114 5.68 12.99 -4.69
N LEU A 115 6.16 12.78 -3.47
CA LEU A 115 5.55 13.27 -2.25
C LEU A 115 6.47 14.29 -1.57
N ARG A 116 5.88 15.36 -1.05
CA ARG A 116 6.60 16.39 -0.31
C ARG A 116 7.06 15.86 1.04
N CYS A 117 8.34 16.04 1.34
CA CYS A 117 8.95 15.77 2.64
C CYS A 117 8.76 16.96 3.59
N ALA A 118 8.93 16.74 4.90
CA ALA A 118 8.79 17.78 5.93
C ALA A 118 9.77 18.96 5.76
N ASP A 119 10.93 18.73 5.13
CA ASP A 119 11.91 19.76 4.79
C ASP A 119 11.55 20.56 3.52
N GLY A 120 10.45 20.20 2.85
CA GLY A 120 9.97 20.81 1.61
C GLY A 120 10.56 20.21 0.33
N SER A 121 11.49 19.27 0.42
CA SER A 121 11.97 18.51 -0.74
C SER A 121 10.89 17.53 -1.25
N TYR A 122 11.12 16.97 -2.44
CA TYR A 122 10.24 15.97 -3.04
C TYR A 122 11.01 14.68 -3.29
N LYS A 123 10.40 13.55 -2.95
CA LYS A 123 10.92 12.20 -3.20
C LYS A 123 9.92 11.37 -3.97
#